data_AF-A0A699V2A9-F1
#
_entry.id   AF-A0A699V2A9-F1
#
_cell.length_a   1.000
_cell.length_b   1.000
_cell.length_c   1.000
_cell.angle_alpha   90.00
_cell.angle_beta   90.00
_cell.angle_gamma   90.00
#
_symmetry.space_group_name_H-M   'P 1'
#
loop_
_entity.id
_entity.type
_entity.pdbx_description
1 polymer ?
#
loop_
_entity_poly.entity_id
_entity_poly.type
_entity_poly.pdbx_seq_one_letter_code
_entity_poly.pdbx_strand_id
1 'polypeptide(L)'
;VEPQELALLCGRMFSEEADKIEKYVGGLPDMIHGSVVASKPKTMQEAIEIATELMDKKVRTFAERETGSKRKIGEYIKNYSEPTTTTTTTLE
;
A
#
# COMPACT_ATOMS: atom_id res chain seq x y z
N VAL A 1 21.41 -36.46 -17.81
CA VAL A 1 20.52 -35.42 -18.37
C VAL A 1 21.39 -34.57 -19.27
N GLU A 2 21.09 -34.53 -20.56
CA GLU A 2 21.87 -33.74 -21.52
C GLU A 2 21.70 -32.23 -21.21
N PRO A 3 22.76 -31.40 -21.32
CA PRO A 3 22.68 -29.96 -21.06
C PRO A 3 21.59 -29.25 -21.87
N GLN A 4 21.28 -29.79 -23.06
CA GLN A 4 20.27 -29.28 -23.98
C GLN A 4 18.85 -29.49 -23.45
N GLU A 5 18.57 -30.62 -22.80
CA GLU A 5 17.26 -30.92 -22.20
C GLU A 5 16.99 -30.02 -20.99
N LEU A 6 18.01 -29.73 -20.18
CA LEU A 6 17.91 -28.77 -19.06
C LEU A 6 17.64 -27.35 -19.56
N ALA A 7 18.35 -26.90 -20.59
CA ALA A 7 18.15 -25.57 -21.17
C ALA A 7 16.72 -25.39 -21.72
N LEU A 8 16.19 -26.41 -22.39
CA LEU A 8 14.82 -26.41 -22.91
C LEU A 8 13.78 -26.38 -21.78
N LEU A 9 13.98 -27.18 -20.73
CA LEU A 9 13.08 -27.22 -19.57
C LEU A 9 13.08 -25.89 -18.81
N CYS A 10 14.26 -25.28 -18.60
CA CYS A 10 14.38 -23.95 -18.01
C CYS A 10 13.60 -22.91 -18.82
N GLY A 11 13.79 -22.85 -20.14
CA GLY A 11 13.07 -21.90 -21.00
C GLY A 11 11.55 -22.03 -20.90
N ARG A 12 11.03 -23.27 -20.86
CA ARG A 12 9.59 -23.52 -20.71
C ARG A 12 9.05 -23.09 -19.33
N MET A 13 9.76 -23.44 -18.25
CA MET A 13 9.34 -23.06 -16.89
C MET A 13 9.37 -21.54 -16.68
N PHE A 14 10.41 -20.85 -17.17
CA PHE A 14 10.50 -19.40 -17.07
C PHE A 14 9.41 -18.70 -17.89
N SER A 15 9.07 -19.22 -19.07
CA SER A 15 8.00 -18.65 -19.91
C SER A 15 6.63 -18.79 -19.24
N GLU A 16 6.34 -19.97 -18.68
CA GLU A 16 5.06 -20.21 -18.00
C GLU A 16 4.89 -19.35 -16.74
N GLU A 17 5.97 -19.13 -15.98
CA GLU A 17 5.95 -18.24 -14.81
C GLU A 17 5.75 -16.78 -15.22
N ALA A 18 6.44 -16.32 -16.28
CA ALA A 18 6.27 -14.96 -16.80
C ALA A 18 4.83 -14.70 -17.26
N ASP A 19 4.22 -15.65 -17.98
CA ASP A 19 2.83 -15.54 -18.42
C ASP A 19 1.85 -15.43 -17.24
N LYS A 20 2.10 -16.18 -16.15
CA LYS A 20 1.28 -16.09 -14.93
C LYS A 20 1.40 -14.72 -14.27
N ILE A 21 2.62 -14.19 -14.19
CA ILE A 21 2.89 -12.87 -13.62
C ILE A 21 2.19 -11.79 -14.47
N GLU A 22 2.29 -11.85 -15.80
CA GLU A 22 1.67 -10.87 -16.68
C GLU A 22 0.13 -10.86 -16.54
N LYS A 23 -0.49 -12.05 -16.46
CA LYS A 23 -1.94 -12.17 -16.22
C LYS A 23 -2.36 -11.65 -14.85
N TYR A 24 -1.54 -11.89 -13.82
CA TYR A 24 -1.81 -11.35 -12.48
C TYR A 24 -1.73 -9.82 -12.47
N VAL A 25 -0.64 -9.27 -13.02
CA VAL A 25 -0.41 -7.83 -13.09
C VAL A 25 -1.52 -7.14 -13.90
N GLY A 26 -1.94 -7.72 -15.03
CA GLY A 26 -3.03 -7.18 -15.86
C GLY A 26 -4.40 -7.15 -15.17
N GLY A 27 -4.58 -7.91 -14.08
CA GLY A 27 -5.80 -7.87 -13.25
C GLY A 27 -5.76 -6.89 -12.09
N LEU A 28 -4.65 -6.18 -11.86
CA LEU A 28 -4.49 -5.30 -10.71
C LEU A 28 -5.18 -3.94 -10.92
N PRO A 29 -5.69 -3.32 -9.84
CA PRO A 29 -6.15 -1.93 -9.90
C PRO A 29 -5.05 -0.97 -10.33
N ASP A 30 -5.39 0.03 -11.14
CA ASP A 30 -4.46 1.08 -11.63
C ASP A 30 -3.60 1.69 -10.52
N MET A 31 -4.20 1.83 -9.34
CA MET A 31 -3.62 2.41 -8.14
C MET A 31 -2.38 1.65 -7.61
N ILE A 32 -2.15 0.40 -8.03
CA ILE A 32 -0.99 -0.40 -7.67
C ILE A 32 -0.29 -1.01 -8.89
N HIS A 33 -0.97 -1.12 -10.03
CA HIS A 33 -0.46 -1.68 -11.28
C HIS A 33 0.92 -1.12 -11.67
N GLY A 34 1.03 0.22 -11.76
CA GLY A 34 2.28 0.87 -12.18
C GLY A 34 3.46 0.56 -11.25
N SER A 35 3.22 0.46 -9.95
CA SER A 35 4.25 0.13 -8.96
C SER A 35 4.70 -1.32 -9.06
N VAL A 36 3.78 -2.27 -9.26
CA VAL A 36 4.12 -3.69 -9.43
C VAL A 36 4.91 -3.90 -10.73
N VAL A 37 4.50 -3.26 -11.83
CA VAL A 37 5.24 -3.29 -13.11
C VAL A 37 6.66 -2.74 -12.95
N ALA A 38 6.81 -1.61 -12.24
CA ALA A 38 8.12 -0.99 -12.03
C ALA A 38 9.09 -1.87 -11.23
N SER A 39 8.57 -2.67 -10.30
CA SER A 39 9.36 -3.58 -9.47
C SER A 39 9.85 -4.83 -10.21
N LYS A 40 9.28 -5.16 -11.38
CA LYS A 40 9.68 -6.30 -12.23
C LYS A 40 9.82 -7.62 -11.44
N PRO A 41 8.74 -8.13 -10.83
CA PRO A 41 8.79 -9.38 -10.10
C PRO A 41 9.24 -10.54 -11.00
N LYS A 42 10.06 -11.42 -10.46
CA LYS A 42 10.58 -12.62 -11.12
C LYS A 42 9.75 -13.86 -10.80
N THR A 43 8.97 -13.80 -9.72
CA THR A 43 8.11 -14.89 -9.27
C THR A 43 6.71 -14.37 -8.94
N MET A 44 5.73 -15.25 -9.00
CA MET A 44 4.37 -14.96 -8.55
C MET A 44 4.31 -14.50 -7.09
N GLN A 45 5.13 -15.09 -6.22
CA GLN A 45 5.19 -14.74 -4.80
C GLN A 45 5.60 -13.27 -4.61
N GLU A 46 6.65 -12.82 -5.31
CA GLU A 46 7.10 -11.43 -5.26
C GLU A 46 6.02 -10.46 -5.74
N ALA A 47 5.32 -10.79 -6.84
CA ALA A 47 4.23 -9.96 -7.34
C ALA A 47 3.11 -9.79 -6.30
N ILE A 48 2.76 -10.86 -5.58
CA ILE A 48 1.74 -10.85 -4.52
C ILE A 48 2.19 -10.06 -3.30
N GLU A 49 3.44 -10.23 -2.86
CA GLU A 49 3.99 -9.48 -1.73
C GLU A 49 4.00 -7.98 -2.00
N ILE A 50 4.48 -7.56 -3.18
CA ILE A 50 4.53 -6.15 -3.57
C ILE A 50 3.11 -5.56 -3.61
N ALA A 51 2.16 -6.27 -4.23
CA ALA A 51 0.77 -5.81 -4.29
C ALA A 51 0.15 -5.65 -2.89
N THR A 52 0.39 -6.61 -2.00
CA THR A 52 -0.14 -6.62 -0.63
C THR A 52 0.49 -5.51 0.21
N GLU A 53 1.81 -5.33 0.15
CA GLU A 53 2.51 -4.25 0.85
C GLU A 53 1.99 -2.87 0.43
N LEU A 54 1.76 -2.67 -0.87
CA LEU A 54 1.20 -1.43 -1.40
C LEU A 54 -0.23 -1.15 -0.92
N MET A 55 -1.06 -2.19 -0.77
CA MET A 55 -2.39 -2.05 -0.19
C MET A 55 -2.30 -1.68 1.29
N ASP A 56 -1.52 -2.41 2.08
CA ASP A 56 -1.36 -2.21 3.52
C ASP A 56 -0.85 -0.81 3.85
N LYS A 57 0.13 -0.32 3.08
CA LYS A 57 0.68 1.03 3.27
C LYS A 57 -0.38 2.11 3.06
N LYS A 58 -1.24 1.95 2.06
CA LYS A 58 -2.34 2.90 1.80
C LYS A 58 -3.43 2.80 2.85
N VAL A 59 -3.83 1.60 3.27
CA VAL A 59 -4.81 1.41 4.35
C VAL A 59 -4.33 2.08 5.63
N ARG A 60 -3.07 1.87 6.02
CA ARG A 60 -2.46 2.52 7.20
C ARG A 60 -2.49 4.04 7.10
N THR A 61 -2.10 4.57 5.95
CA THR A 61 -2.11 6.02 5.70
C THR A 61 -3.53 6.61 5.81
N PHE A 62 -4.55 5.91 5.30
CA PHE A 62 -5.94 6.33 5.43
C PHE A 62 -6.44 6.29 6.88
N ALA A 63 -6.10 5.23 7.63
CA ALA A 63 -6.47 5.11 9.04
C ALA A 63 -5.86 6.23 9.90
N GLU A 64 -4.60 6.61 9.66
CA GLU A 64 -3.93 7.73 10.35
C GLU A 64 -4.61 9.08 10.05
N ARG A 65 -4.99 9.33 8.79
CA ARG A 65 -5.69 10.57 8.40
C ARG A 65 -7.08 10.66 9.03
N GLU A 66 -7.79 9.54 9.07
CA GLU A 66 -9.15 9.45 9.61
C GLU A 66 -9.16 9.68 11.13
N THR A 67 -8.25 9.02 11.86
CA THR A 67 -8.09 9.23 13.31
C THR A 67 -7.64 10.64 13.64
N GLY A 68 -6.70 11.20 12.87
CA GLY A 68 -6.28 12.60 13.00
C GLY A 68 -7.43 13.59 12.75
N SER A 69 -8.26 13.34 11.76
CA SER A 69 -9.42 14.19 11.44
C SER A 69 -10.51 14.10 12.51
N LYS A 70 -10.82 12.90 13.01
CA LYS A 70 -11.77 12.69 14.11
C LYS A 70 -11.33 13.39 15.39
N ARG A 71 -10.05 13.31 15.75
CA ARG A 71 -9.49 14.03 16.92
C ARG A 71 -9.65 15.53 16.75
N LYS A 72 -9.31 16.08 15.58
CA LYS A 72 -9.48 17.52 15.29
C LYS A 72 -10.94 17.96 15.35
N ILE A 73 -11.88 17.17 14.83
CA ILE A 73 -13.32 17.47 14.92
C ILE A 73 -13.79 17.46 16.37
N GLY A 74 -13.36 16.48 17.17
CA GLY A 74 -13.65 16.43 18.60
C GLY A 74 -13.09 17.62 19.37
N GLU A 75 -11.87 18.05 19.05
CA GLU A 75 -11.28 19.29 19.59
C GLU A 75 -12.09 20.52 19.19
N TYR A 76 -12.49 20.63 17.93
CA TYR A 76 -13.35 21.72 17.46
C TYR A 76 -14.64 21.76 18.30
N ILE A 77 -15.40 20.67 18.34
CA ILE A 77 -16.67 20.57 19.09
C ILE A 77 -16.47 20.92 20.56
N LYS A 78 -15.43 20.39 21.22
CA LYS A 78 -15.14 20.66 22.63
C LYS A 78 -14.86 22.14 22.90
N ASN A 79 -14.10 22.81 22.04
CA ASN A 79 -13.82 24.24 22.17
C ASN A 79 -15.08 25.12 22.05
N TYR A 80 -16.08 24.72 21.25
CA TYR A 80 -17.36 25.46 21.16
C TYR A 80 -18.35 25.10 22.28
N SER A 81 -18.10 24.05 23.06
CA SER A 81 -18.98 23.61 24.15
C SER A 81 -18.48 23.95 25.57
N GLU A 82 -17.25 24.45 25.73
CA GLU A 82 -16.71 24.86 27.03
C GLU A 82 -17.00 26.37 27.26
N PRO A 83 -17.68 26.77 28.37
CA PRO A 83 -17.78 28.17 28.73
C PRO A 83 -16.39 28.70 29.06
N THR A 84 -15.98 29.77 28.36
CA THR A 84 -14.69 30.44 28.52
C THR A 84 -14.46 30.87 29.97
N THR A 85 -13.45 30.32 30.65
CA THR A 85 -12.93 30.89 31.91
C THR A 85 -11.70 31.75 31.61
N THR A 86 -11.92 33.07 31.62
CA THR A 86 -10.90 34.11 31.46
C THR A 86 -9.89 34.05 32.60
N THR A 87 -8.61 33.83 32.30
CA THR A 87 -7.52 34.09 33.25
C THR A 87 -7.17 35.57 33.17
N THR A 88 -7.67 36.35 34.12
CA THR A 88 -7.27 37.74 34.35
C THR A 88 -5.91 37.75 35.01
N THR A 89 -4.85 38.04 34.24
CA THR A 89 -3.57 38.49 34.78
C THR A 89 -3.73 39.95 35.19
N THR A 90 -3.94 40.19 36.48
CA THR A 90 -3.81 41.53 37.06
C THR A 90 -2.33 41.84 37.22
N LEU A 91 -1.84 42.82 36.46
CA LEU A 91 -0.65 43.57 36.79
C LEU A 91 -1.10 44.76 37.65
N GLU A 92 -0.69 44.73 38.92
CA GLU A 92 -0.33 45.81 39.88
C GLU A 92 -0.33 45.21 41.29
#